data_AF-A0A7K4F4P4-F1
#
_entry.id   AF-A0A7K4F4P4-F1
#
_cell.length_a   1.000
_cell.length_b   1.000
_cell.length_c   1.000
_cell.angle_alpha   90.00
_cell.angle_beta   90.00
_cell.angle_gamma   90.00
#
_symmetry.space_group_name_H-M   'P 1'
#
loop_
_entity.id
_entity.type
_entity.pdbx_description
1 polymer ?
#
loop_
_entity_poly.entity_id
_entity_poly.type
_entity_poly.pdbx_seq_one_letter_code
_entity_poly.pdbx_strand_id
1 'polypeptide(L)'
;MIEINKFEQKLQCICSVYVTFELIEEIECDWGSHKIIQCPNCEELFSIDKKCPAFRDILELSKINPHLCSEKDKSYYVHNSHPC
;
A
#
# COMPACT_ATOMS: atom_id res chain seq x y z
N MET A 1 5.57 7.62 7.15
CA MET A 1 4.83 7.52 5.89
C MET A 1 5.73 6.83 4.89
N ILE A 2 5.21 5.83 4.17
CA ILE A 2 5.99 5.07 3.20
C ILE A 2 6.39 6.01 2.05
N GLU A 3 7.67 6.02 1.68
CA GLU A 3 8.16 6.82 0.57
C GLU A 3 7.66 6.27 -0.77
N ILE A 4 7.15 7.15 -1.63
CA ILE A 4 6.49 6.78 -2.89
C ILE A 4 7.48 6.18 -3.91
N ASN A 5 8.73 6.67 -3.91
CA ASN A 5 9.80 6.17 -4.77
C ASN A 5 10.05 4.65 -4.63
N LYS A 6 9.65 4.05 -3.49
CA LYS A 6 9.77 2.61 -3.25
C LYS A 6 8.90 1.78 -4.20
N PHE A 7 7.88 2.38 -4.81
CA PHE A 7 6.95 1.73 -5.74
C PHE A 7 7.32 1.92 -7.22
N GLU A 8 8.35 2.71 -7.52
CA GLU A 8 8.88 2.90 -8.88
C GLU A 8 9.69 1.67 -9.38
N GLN A 9 10.15 0.83 -8.45
CA GLN A 9 10.81 -0.44 -8.75
C GLN A 9 9.80 -1.59 -8.91
N LYS A 10 10.25 -2.68 -9.54
CA LYS A 10 9.45 -3.92 -9.59
C LYS A 10 9.36 -4.55 -8.20
N LEU A 11 8.14 -4.78 -7.74
CA LEU A 11 7.83 -5.47 -6.48
C LEU A 11 6.97 -6.69 -6.78
N GLN A 12 7.10 -7.74 -5.97
CA GLN A 12 6.21 -8.89 -6.06
C GLN A 12 4.84 -8.50 -5.51
N CYS A 13 3.78 -8.68 -6.28
CA CYS A 13 2.40 -8.54 -5.81
C CYS A 13 1.88 -9.86 -5.21
N ILE A 14 0.75 -9.79 -4.51
CA ILE A 14 0.05 -10.96 -3.95
C ILE A 14 -0.54 -11.89 -5.02
N CYS A 15 -0.69 -11.41 -6.25
CA CYS A 15 -0.95 -12.26 -7.42
C CYS A 15 0.30 -13.03 -7.92
N SER A 16 1.41 -12.98 -7.18
CA SER A 16 2.70 -13.63 -7.49
C SER A 16 3.44 -13.08 -8.73
N VAL A 17 2.97 -11.99 -9.33
CA VAL A 17 3.63 -11.32 -10.47
C VAL A 17 4.45 -10.13 -9.98
N TYR A 18 5.64 -9.97 -10.55
CA TYR A 18 6.47 -8.78 -10.34
C TYR A 18 5.98 -7.64 -11.24
N VAL A 19 5.53 -6.56 -10.64
CA VAL A 19 4.98 -5.39 -11.34
C VAL A 19 5.61 -4.11 -10.80
N THR A 20 5.63 -3.06 -11.63
CA THR A 20 5.73 -1.69 -11.13
C THR A 20 4.33 -1.25 -10.77
N PHE A 21 4.13 -0.79 -9.54
CA PHE A 21 2.81 -0.39 -9.07
C PHE A 21 2.46 1.01 -9.58
N GLU A 22 1.18 1.22 -9.90
CA GLU A 22 0.68 2.53 -10.31
C GLU A 22 0.25 3.30 -9.06
N LEU A 23 0.74 4.53 -8.89
CA LEU A 23 0.37 5.40 -7.78
C LEU A 23 -0.89 6.19 -8.13
N ILE A 24 -1.86 6.20 -7.21
CA ILE A 24 -3.02 7.08 -7.24
C ILE A 24 -2.94 7.96 -6.00
N GLU A 25 -2.66 9.26 -6.20
CA GLU A 25 -2.37 10.20 -5.12
C GLU A 25 -3.58 10.60 -4.30
N GLU A 26 -4.77 10.49 -4.87
CA GLU A 26 -6.02 10.86 -4.21
C GLU A 26 -7.15 9.97 -4.69
N ILE A 27 -7.65 9.14 -3.77
CA ILE A 27 -8.89 8.39 -3.92
C ILE A 27 -9.73 8.59 -2.66
N GLU A 28 -11.02 8.84 -2.83
CA GLU A 28 -11.96 9.01 -1.72
C GLU A 28 -12.61 7.68 -1.33
N CYS A 29 -12.80 7.48 -0.03
CA CYS A 29 -13.65 6.44 0.54
C CYS A 29 -14.47 7.04 1.69
N ASP A 30 -15.31 6.21 2.32
CA ASP A 30 -16.19 6.64 3.43
C ASP A 30 -15.44 7.24 4.64
N TRP A 31 -14.13 6.98 4.75
CA TRP A 31 -13.27 7.49 5.82
C TRP A 31 -12.34 8.65 5.41
N GLY A 32 -12.46 9.13 4.17
CA GLY A 32 -11.72 10.25 3.61
C GLY A 32 -10.80 9.88 2.45
N SER A 33 -9.91 10.81 2.10
CA SER A 33 -8.96 10.64 0.99
C SER A 33 -7.74 9.81 1.39
N HIS A 34 -7.26 9.02 0.43
CA HIS A 34 -6.12 8.12 0.58
C HIS A 34 -5.16 8.19 -0.60
N LYS A 35 -3.89 7.88 -0.30
CA LYS A 35 -2.90 7.49 -1.31
C LYS A 35 -2.90 5.99 -1.43
N ILE A 36 -3.11 5.49 -2.64
CA ILE A 36 -3.11 4.06 -2.91
C ILE A 36 -2.14 3.71 -4.03
N ILE A 37 -1.79 2.43 -4.09
CA ILE A 37 -1.11 1.83 -5.23
C ILE A 37 -1.98 0.74 -5.83
N GLN A 38 -1.92 0.59 -7.16
CA GLN A 38 -2.65 -0.44 -7.91
C GLN A 38 -1.68 -1.41 -8.57
N CYS A 39 -1.98 -2.71 -8.48
CA CYS A 39 -1.31 -3.71 -9.29
C CYS A 39 -1.88 -3.69 -10.72
N PRO A 40 -1.09 -3.41 -11.77
CA PRO A 40 -1.61 -3.41 -13.14
C PRO A 40 -1.97 -4.82 -13.67
N ASN A 41 -1.60 -5.89 -12.95
CA ASN A 41 -1.89 -7.27 -13.35
C ASN A 41 -3.20 -7.83 -12.73
N CYS A 42 -3.46 -7.56 -11.46
CA CYS A 42 -4.65 -8.09 -10.76
C CYS A 42 -5.58 -7.00 -10.23
N GLU A 43 -5.31 -5.73 -10.54
CA GLU A 43 -6.10 -4.54 -10.20
C GLU A 43 -6.31 -4.26 -8.71
N GLU A 44 -5.68 -5.06 -7.84
CA GLU A 44 -5.73 -4.89 -6.38
C GLU A 44 -5.16 -3.54 -5.93
N LEU A 45 -5.88 -2.92 -4.99
CA LEU A 45 -5.59 -1.59 -4.46
C LEU A 45 -5.09 -1.70 -3.02
N PHE A 46 -3.96 -1.06 -2.73
CA PHE A 46 -3.36 -1.04 -1.40
C PHE A 46 -3.25 0.39 -0.90
N SER A 47 -3.74 0.67 0.30
CA SER A 47 -3.48 1.97 0.93
C SER A 47 -2.04 2.04 1.43
N ILE A 48 -1.35 3.15 1.14
CA ILE A 48 0.06 3.33 1.52
C ILE A 48 0.29 4.43 2.56
N ASP A 49 -0.75 5.20 2.86
CA ASP A 49 -0.71 6.27 3.84
C ASP A 49 -1.10 5.79 5.24
N LYS A 50 -2.21 5.05 5.34
CA LYS A 50 -2.77 4.49 6.58
C LYS A 50 -3.66 3.29 6.30
N LYS A 51 -3.89 2.46 7.31
CA LYS A 51 -4.80 1.32 7.17
C LYS A 51 -6.24 1.80 6.97
N CYS A 52 -6.89 1.26 5.95
CA CYS A 52 -8.26 1.58 5.59
C CYS A 52 -9.02 0.29 5.21
N PRO A 53 -10.23 0.04 5.75
CA PRO A 53 -11.01 -1.15 5.41
C PRO A 53 -11.40 -1.26 3.92
N ALA A 54 -11.43 -0.15 3.21
CA ALA A 54 -11.77 -0.12 1.78
C ALA A 54 -10.64 -0.66 0.87
N PHE A 55 -9.41 -0.74 1.37
CA PHE A 55 -8.23 -1.12 0.59
C PHE A 55 -7.47 -2.26 1.25
N ARG A 56 -6.65 -2.94 0.47
CA ARG A 56 -5.83 -4.04 0.96
C ARG A 56 -4.67 -3.53 1.82
N ASP A 57 -4.28 -4.32 2.81
CA ASP A 57 -3.26 -3.94 3.78
C ASP A 57 -1.85 -4.01 3.15
N ILE A 58 -1.13 -2.89 3.12
CA ILE A 58 0.24 -2.82 2.56
C ILE A 58 1.23 -3.73 3.31
N LEU A 59 0.92 -4.11 4.56
CA LEU A 59 1.72 -5.06 5.33
C LEU A 59 1.73 -6.46 4.70
N GLU A 60 0.71 -6.83 3.92
CA GLU A 60 0.75 -8.06 3.13
C GLU A 60 1.81 -7.99 2.03
N LEU A 61 1.89 -6.84 1.34
CA LEU A 61 2.93 -6.55 0.35
C LEU A 61 4.33 -6.51 0.99
N SER A 62 4.45 -5.99 2.22
CA SER A 62 5.71 -5.97 2.96
C SER A 62 6.19 -7.36 3.40
N LYS A 63 5.29 -8.34 3.59
CA LYS A 63 5.68 -9.72 3.94
C LYS A 63 6.41 -10.41 2.79
N ILE A 64 5.96 -10.15 1.56
CA ILE A 64 6.57 -10.69 0.33
C ILE A 64 7.71 -9.81 -0.22
N ASN A 65 7.77 -8.53 0.16
CA ASN A 65 8.87 -7.62 -0.14
C ASN A 65 9.49 -7.08 1.17
N PRO A 66 10.43 -7.79 1.81
CA PRO A 66 10.92 -7.48 3.16
C PRO A 66 11.55 -6.08 3.30
N HIS A 67 12.06 -5.52 2.20
CA HIS A 67 12.70 -4.20 2.18
C HIS A 67 11.75 -3.04 1.88
N LEU A 68 10.46 -3.32 1.65
CA LEU A 68 9.47 -2.31 1.28
C LEU A 68 9.18 -1.35 2.45
N CYS A 69 8.91 -1.89 3.64
CA CYS A 69 8.55 -1.10 4.81
C CYS A 69 9.55 -1.31 5.94
N SER A 70 10.11 -0.21 6.46
CA SER A 70 10.83 -0.25 7.74
C SER A 70 9.86 -0.47 8.90
N GLU A 71 10.36 -0.89 10.07
CA GLU A 71 9.50 -1.02 11.27
C GLU A 71 8.83 0.31 11.66
N LYS A 72 9.50 1.45 11.41
CA LYS A 72 8.93 2.79 11.59
C LYS A 72 7.76 3.03 10.63
N ASP A 73 7.87 2.60 9.39
CA ASP A 73 6.79 2.72 8.39
C ASP A 73 5.57 1.90 8.81
N LYS A 74 5.79 0.65 9.23
CA LYS A 74 4.73 -0.26 9.69
C LYS A 74 4.00 0.32 10.90
N SER A 75 4.74 0.80 11.90
CA SER A 75 4.17 1.42 13.10
C SER A 75 3.34 2.66 12.75
N TYR A 76 3.84 3.54 11.88
CA TYR A 76 3.10 4.72 11.42
C TYR A 76 1.79 4.35 10.69
N TYR A 77 1.85 3.34 9.82
CA TYR A 77 0.69 2.87 9.05
C TYR A 77 -0.43 2.36 9.95
N VAL A 78 -0.07 1.58 10.99
CA VAL A 78 -1.03 1.01 11.94
C VAL A 78 -1.57 2.05 12.92
N HIS A 79 -0.75 2.99 13.40
CA HIS A 79 -1.23 4.01 14.34
C HIS A 79 -2.21 5.01 13.73
N ASN A 80 -2.15 5.25 12.42
CA ASN A 80 -3.05 6.17 11.72
C ASN A 80 -4.28 5.48 11.12
N SER A 81 -4.57 4.24 11.53
CA SER A 81 -5.68 3.45 11.01
C SER A 81 -7.03 4.10 11.32
N HIS A 82 -7.96 4.00 10.36
CA HIS A 82 -9.37 4.27 10.66
C HIS A 82 -9.94 3.20 11.61
N PRO A 83 -10.88 3.56 12.49
CA PRO A 83 -11.57 2.59 13.33
C PRO A 83 -12.30 1.55 12.44
N CYS A 84 -12.14 0.28 12.80
CA CYS A 84 -12.76 -0.87 12.15
C CYS A 84 -14.24 -1.01 12.50
#